data_AF-A0A1G5F3G4-F1
#
_entry.id   AF-A0A1G5F3G4-F1
#
_cell.length_a   1.000
_cell.length_b   1.000
_cell.length_c   1.000
_cell.angle_alpha   90.00
_cell.angle_beta   90.00
_cell.angle_gamma   90.00
#
_symmetry.space_group_name_H-M   'P 1'
#
loop_
_entity.id
_entity.type
_entity.pdbx_description
1 polymer ?
#
loop_
_entity_poly.entity_id
_entity_poly.type
_entity_poly.pdbx_seq_one_letter_code
_entity_poly.pdbx_strand_id
1 'polypeptide(L)'
;MFDPNSDREDYGELLAPPADFFLDFAIGTTYSLDLDTLTGASIALGLSGETDSDLLKNPVYLLEALETIGDKTAIFCEAGQIHKPNTPTALYILLEKMVFEVIMPMKKGAARYPSFHPKFWLIKYISKDGDELYRVIVLSRNLTFDHSWDISFAMDGRRLNKFYKKNEPLQDFLGFLAKNIPDSENGKAKSKRIRDIANELSFVKFDLNSNVFTDYDFIPHGIKNQNGGIYSIKNNQLFWNYGDEIEIGGYNDVFIISPFISKKTIRYFTERNKRMGKGKAKQVLITREMSLPVLDKRDFKDYDVYVIKDSVIDGASEVSEGTGENNIEVINNANEYMRQDIHAKVYMVRKNTETDLYLGSMNASENAINGNVEFMMGLYTQNRYLNMDKMKKDLFGEKEDSNPFRKVSATDVSLAQEEDTSELNGIIKALVRMAPRGKVRCEDNFYSISIHFDSFKESMIPIGANISISPILSKKTLDINEDMTFEKLTLVQLSEFFTLTVSFKGKNAERVVVIPITGMPENREREVISSVVNEECFYRYIAFLLGDDYVLNAISANPELIRDSTASNNSFHYLPGLYEKMLKASAEDYAAERFDRVDNLVKALKNKGTVPIGFESVYNVFRKAVNAK
;
A
#
# COMPACT_ATOMS: atom_id res chain seq x y z
N MET A 1 10.15 -22.55 0.69
CA MET A 1 10.32 -21.30 -0.10
C MET A 1 8.96 -20.72 -0.40
N PHE A 2 7.96 -21.57 -0.66
CA PHE A 2 6.56 -21.15 -0.72
C PHE A 2 5.66 -21.94 0.24
N ASP A 3 6.20 -22.41 1.37
CA ASP A 3 5.38 -23.12 2.35
C ASP A 3 4.51 -22.11 3.11
N PRO A 4 3.17 -22.11 2.92
CA PRO A 4 2.26 -21.14 3.53
C PRO A 4 2.37 -21.07 5.06
N ASN A 5 2.79 -22.15 5.71
CA ASN A 5 2.78 -22.27 7.16
C ASN A 5 4.05 -21.73 7.81
N SER A 6 5.17 -21.75 7.08
CA SER A 6 6.48 -21.30 7.60
C SER A 6 6.96 -20.01 6.98
N ASP A 7 6.53 -19.69 5.75
CA ASP A 7 7.05 -18.58 4.95
C ASP A 7 6.06 -17.37 4.99
N ARG A 8 5.40 -17.14 6.15
CA ARG A 8 4.47 -16.03 6.36
C ARG A 8 5.24 -14.78 6.79
N GLU A 9 5.24 -13.77 5.93
CA GLU A 9 5.86 -12.47 6.20
C GLU A 9 4.85 -11.48 6.78
N ASP A 10 5.24 -10.74 7.82
CA ASP A 10 4.45 -9.61 8.31
C ASP A 10 4.72 -8.34 7.49
N TYR A 11 3.65 -7.65 7.08
CA TYR A 11 3.78 -6.46 6.23
C TYR A 11 4.46 -5.30 6.97
N GLY A 12 4.20 -5.16 8.27
CA GLY A 12 4.85 -4.16 9.12
C GLY A 12 6.34 -4.43 9.24
N GLU A 13 6.75 -5.67 9.50
CA GLU A 13 8.16 -6.08 9.57
C GLU A 13 8.92 -5.80 8.27
N LEU A 14 8.31 -6.06 7.11
CA LEU A 14 8.93 -5.74 5.82
C LEU A 14 9.23 -4.24 5.66
N LEU A 15 8.37 -3.37 6.20
CA LEU A 15 8.53 -1.91 6.17
C LEU A 15 9.39 -1.38 7.31
N ALA A 16 9.50 -2.10 8.42
CA ALA A 16 10.22 -1.65 9.59
C ALA A 16 11.71 -1.45 9.27
N PRO A 17 12.31 -0.35 9.75
CA PRO A 17 13.75 -0.17 9.63
C PRO A 17 14.48 -1.28 10.41
N PRO A 18 15.63 -1.77 9.92
CA PRO A 18 16.48 -2.64 10.69
C PRO A 18 17.00 -1.96 11.97
N ALA A 19 17.54 -2.77 12.89
CA ALA A 19 18.20 -2.26 14.09
C ALA A 19 19.25 -1.19 13.74
N ASP A 20 19.25 -0.09 14.49
CA ASP A 20 20.13 1.08 14.33
C ASP A 20 19.94 1.92 13.06
N PHE A 21 18.93 1.61 12.25
CA PHE A 21 18.53 2.38 11.07
C PHE A 21 17.25 3.18 11.32
N PHE A 22 17.10 4.29 10.60
CA PHE A 22 15.91 5.13 10.63
C PHE A 22 15.43 5.41 9.22
N LEU A 23 14.13 5.67 9.07
CA LEU A 23 13.56 6.09 7.80
C LEU A 23 14.17 7.43 7.35
N ASP A 24 14.78 7.40 6.17
CA ASP A 24 15.16 8.59 5.42
C ASP A 24 14.06 8.96 4.41
N PHE A 25 13.66 8.01 3.54
CA PHE A 25 12.56 8.23 2.61
C PHE A 25 11.94 6.93 2.09
N ALA A 26 10.61 6.87 1.97
CA ALA A 26 9.86 5.74 1.43
C ALA A 26 9.04 6.13 0.20
N ILE A 27 9.08 5.27 -0.83
CA ILE A 27 8.33 5.41 -2.08
C ILE A 27 7.49 4.15 -2.24
N GLY A 28 6.18 4.26 -2.02
CA GLY A 28 5.23 3.17 -2.11
C GLY A 28 4.32 3.30 -3.32
N THR A 29 3.89 2.18 -3.89
CA THR A 29 2.84 2.15 -4.91
C THR A 29 1.83 1.07 -4.61
N THR A 30 0.58 1.29 -4.97
CA THR A 30 -0.50 0.31 -4.91
C THR A 30 -1.51 0.55 -6.03
N TYR A 31 -2.37 -0.43 -6.34
CA TYR A 31 -3.52 -0.15 -7.23
C TYR A 31 -4.66 0.50 -6.43
N SER A 32 -5.12 -0.21 -5.40
CA SER A 32 -6.12 0.28 -4.46
C SER A 32 -5.48 0.63 -3.13
N LEU A 33 -6.01 1.63 -2.45
CA LEU A 33 -5.47 2.13 -1.18
C LEU A 33 -6.58 2.19 -0.14
N ASP A 34 -6.33 1.72 1.06
CA ASP A 34 -7.14 2.00 2.24
C ASP A 34 -6.36 2.90 3.20
N LEU A 35 -6.98 4.00 3.65
CA LEU A 35 -6.30 5.03 4.47
C LEU A 35 -5.92 4.52 5.86
N ASP A 36 -6.66 3.55 6.41
CA ASP A 36 -6.33 2.95 7.70
C ASP A 36 -5.14 1.99 7.55
N THR A 37 -5.08 1.21 6.47
CA THR A 37 -3.86 0.42 6.19
C THR A 37 -2.64 1.27 5.91
N LEU A 38 -2.80 2.44 5.28
CA LEU A 38 -1.70 3.41 5.13
C LEU A 38 -1.25 3.96 6.49
N THR A 39 -2.19 4.20 7.41
CA THR A 39 -1.87 4.60 8.78
C THR A 39 -1.03 3.52 9.47
N GLY A 40 -1.41 2.24 9.35
CA GLY A 40 -0.62 1.11 9.85
C GLY A 40 0.79 1.03 9.22
N ALA A 41 0.89 1.14 7.90
CA ALA A 41 2.18 1.16 7.19
C ALA A 41 3.08 2.33 7.63
N SER A 42 2.48 3.49 7.90
CA SER A 42 3.18 4.69 8.37
C SER A 42 3.83 4.49 9.73
N ILE A 43 3.17 3.72 10.60
CA ILE A 43 3.66 3.40 11.94
C ILE A 43 4.81 2.42 11.87
N ALA A 44 4.68 1.37 11.05
CA ALA A 44 5.76 0.41 10.81
C ALA A 44 7.03 1.12 10.29
N LEU A 45 6.88 2.07 9.37
CA LEU A 45 7.97 2.88 8.85
C LEU A 45 8.60 3.82 9.90
N GLY A 46 7.81 4.29 10.88
CA GLY A 46 8.20 5.35 11.81
C GLY A 46 8.73 4.89 13.16
N LEU A 47 8.18 3.82 13.76
CA LEU A 47 8.36 3.53 15.19
C LEU A 47 9.26 2.33 15.54
N SER A 48 9.90 1.68 14.56
CA SER A 48 10.96 0.67 14.78
C SER A 48 10.65 -0.31 15.92
N GLY A 49 9.57 -1.08 15.82
CA GLY A 49 9.16 -2.04 16.85
C GLY A 49 7.74 -2.52 16.64
N GLU A 50 7.49 -3.77 17.03
CA GLU A 50 6.26 -4.56 16.82
C GLU A 50 4.97 -3.72 16.82
N THR A 51 4.18 -3.89 15.76
CA THR A 51 2.82 -3.35 15.57
C THR A 51 1.86 -3.96 16.59
N ASP A 52 2.07 -3.68 17.87
CA ASP A 52 1.20 -4.16 18.92
C ASP A 52 -0.14 -3.42 18.84
N SER A 53 -1.22 -4.19 18.74
CA SER A 53 -2.55 -3.70 18.32
C SER A 53 -3.15 -2.63 19.25
N ASP A 54 -2.67 -2.57 20.49
CA ASP A 54 -3.11 -1.61 21.49
C ASP A 54 -2.36 -0.26 21.41
N LEU A 55 -1.16 -0.22 20.81
CA LEU A 55 -0.44 1.02 20.53
C LEU A 55 -1.06 1.76 19.34
N LEU A 56 -1.56 0.98 18.38
CA LEU A 56 -2.32 1.47 17.22
C LEU A 56 -3.64 2.16 17.63
N LYS A 57 -4.18 1.86 18.82
CA LYS A 57 -5.40 2.50 19.36
C LYS A 57 -5.12 3.86 20.00
N ASN A 58 -3.86 4.21 20.27
CA ASN A 58 -3.54 5.46 20.93
C ASN A 58 -3.36 6.60 19.92
N PRO A 59 -4.26 7.58 19.88
CA PRO A 59 -4.28 8.59 18.83
C PRO A 59 -3.08 9.54 18.88
N VAL A 60 -2.36 9.61 20.00
CA VAL A 60 -1.11 10.36 20.12
C VAL A 60 0.03 9.69 19.36
N TYR A 61 0.11 8.36 19.39
CA TYR A 61 1.14 7.60 18.69
C TYR A 61 0.93 7.66 17.18
N LEU A 62 -0.35 7.54 16.76
CA LEU A 62 -0.74 7.74 15.37
C LEU A 62 -0.31 9.12 14.88
N LEU A 63 -0.60 10.16 15.67
CA LEU A 63 -0.29 11.54 15.33
C LEU A 63 1.22 11.76 15.11
N GLU A 64 2.08 11.39 16.07
CA GLU A 64 3.54 11.60 15.93
C GLU A 64 4.14 10.75 14.80
N ALA A 65 3.67 9.52 14.62
CA ALA A 65 4.13 8.67 13.53
C ALA A 65 3.82 9.33 12.18
N LEU A 66 2.57 9.78 11.99
CA LEU A 66 2.13 10.44 10.76
C LEU A 66 2.83 11.77 10.50
N GLU A 67 3.06 12.59 11.54
CA GLU A 67 3.84 13.83 11.40
C GLU A 67 5.29 13.54 10.99
N THR A 68 5.94 12.57 11.65
CA THR A 68 7.35 12.23 11.42
C THR A 68 7.60 11.67 10.02
N ILE A 69 6.72 10.79 9.55
CA ILE A 69 6.91 10.09 8.26
C ILE A 69 6.26 10.83 7.09
N GLY A 70 5.33 11.75 7.35
CA GLY A 70 4.56 12.42 6.31
C GLY A 70 5.42 13.16 5.27
N ASP A 71 6.52 13.80 5.69
CA ASP A 71 7.47 14.46 4.78
C ASP A 71 8.50 13.50 4.17
N LYS A 72 8.58 12.28 4.70
CA LYS A 72 9.50 11.22 4.26
C LYS A 72 8.85 10.14 3.39
N THR A 73 7.55 10.20 3.15
CA THR A 73 6.84 9.14 2.41
C THR A 73 6.09 9.67 1.20
N ALA A 74 6.10 8.93 0.08
CA ALA A 74 5.28 9.20 -1.10
C ALA A 74 4.60 7.92 -1.57
N ILE A 75 3.27 7.89 -1.56
CA ILE A 75 2.43 6.76 -1.93
C ILE A 75 1.68 7.07 -3.22
N PHE A 76 1.83 6.21 -4.21
CA PHE A 76 1.15 6.33 -5.49
C PHE A 76 0.04 5.29 -5.62
N CYS A 77 -1.17 5.71 -5.97
CA CYS A 77 -2.29 4.81 -6.23
C CYS A 77 -3.01 5.14 -7.54
N GLU A 78 -3.78 4.20 -8.11
CA GLU A 78 -4.63 4.52 -9.27
C GLU A 78 -5.72 5.52 -8.84
N ALA A 79 -5.93 6.54 -9.66
CA ALA A 79 -6.97 7.53 -9.39
C ALA A 79 -8.37 6.89 -9.32
N GLY A 80 -9.10 7.19 -8.25
CA GLY A 80 -10.43 6.64 -7.98
C GLY A 80 -10.40 5.20 -7.46
N GLN A 81 -9.29 4.75 -6.88
CA GLN A 81 -9.17 3.43 -6.24
C GLN A 81 -8.81 3.52 -4.75
N ILE A 82 -8.99 4.68 -4.12
CA ILE A 82 -8.93 4.81 -2.67
C ILE A 82 -10.28 4.36 -2.08
N HIS A 83 -10.24 3.44 -1.13
CA HIS A 83 -11.42 2.93 -0.43
C HIS A 83 -11.98 4.00 0.50
N LYS A 84 -13.32 4.05 0.59
CA LYS A 84 -13.98 4.91 1.57
C LYS A 84 -13.86 4.26 2.95
N PRO A 85 -13.30 4.95 3.94
CA PRO A 85 -13.22 4.45 5.31
C PRO A 85 -14.59 4.50 5.98
N ASN A 86 -14.86 3.53 6.85
CA ASN A 86 -16.12 3.45 7.62
C ASN A 86 -16.25 4.59 8.62
N THR A 87 -15.13 4.95 9.28
CA THR A 87 -15.09 6.01 10.30
C THR A 87 -13.99 7.01 9.95
N PRO A 88 -14.29 8.04 9.13
CA PRO A 88 -13.32 9.07 8.81
C PRO A 88 -12.79 9.79 10.05
N THR A 89 -11.48 10.03 10.09
CA THR A 89 -10.82 10.71 11.21
C THR A 89 -10.05 11.94 10.74
N ALA A 90 -9.88 12.93 11.61
CA ALA A 90 -9.11 14.14 11.29
C ALA A 90 -7.63 13.85 10.99
N LEU A 91 -7.09 12.69 11.44
CA LEU A 91 -5.72 12.26 11.15
C LEU A 91 -5.45 12.06 9.66
N TYR A 92 -6.49 11.80 8.85
CA TYR A 92 -6.34 11.67 7.40
C TYR A 92 -5.83 12.95 6.74
N ILE A 93 -5.99 14.12 7.37
CA ILE A 93 -5.38 15.37 6.88
C ILE A 93 -3.85 15.22 6.77
N LEU A 94 -3.22 14.47 7.68
CA LEU A 94 -1.77 14.22 7.66
C LEU A 94 -1.36 13.25 6.55
N LEU A 95 -2.30 12.44 6.04
CA LEU A 95 -2.05 11.52 4.92
C LEU A 95 -2.04 12.23 3.57
N GLU A 96 -2.69 13.39 3.45
CA GLU A 96 -2.83 14.16 2.20
C GLU A 96 -1.48 14.42 1.54
N LYS A 97 -0.48 14.81 2.35
CA LYS A 97 0.86 15.13 1.84
C LYS A 97 1.66 13.92 1.36
N MET A 98 1.17 12.70 1.62
CA MET A 98 1.81 11.45 1.21
C MET A 98 1.16 10.82 -0.02
N VAL A 99 -0.14 11.04 -0.28
CA VAL A 99 -0.91 10.28 -1.28
C VAL A 99 -0.98 11.03 -2.62
N PHE A 100 -0.56 10.35 -3.69
CA PHE A 100 -0.55 10.87 -5.05
C PHE A 100 -1.30 9.93 -6.00
N GLU A 101 -2.43 10.37 -6.53
CA GLU A 101 -3.19 9.59 -7.51
C GLU A 101 -2.57 9.66 -8.91
N VAL A 102 -2.40 8.52 -9.55
CA VAL A 102 -1.85 8.37 -10.91
C VAL A 102 -3.00 8.17 -11.89
N ILE A 103 -3.03 9.01 -12.93
CA ILE A 103 -4.01 8.93 -14.02
C ILE A 103 -3.31 8.49 -15.30
N MET A 104 -3.62 7.27 -15.76
CA MET A 104 -3.08 6.77 -17.02
C MET A 104 -3.82 7.35 -18.23
N PRO A 105 -3.10 7.88 -19.25
CA PRO A 105 -3.72 8.38 -20.48
C PRO A 105 -4.26 7.24 -21.35
N MET A 106 -5.26 7.55 -22.17
CA MET A 106 -5.80 6.59 -23.13
C MET A 106 -4.74 6.20 -24.15
N LYS A 107 -4.55 4.89 -24.36
CA LYS A 107 -3.69 4.38 -25.45
C LYS A 107 -4.47 4.37 -26.77
N LYS A 108 -3.82 4.75 -27.87
CA LYS A 108 -4.44 4.73 -29.21
C LYS A 108 -4.95 3.32 -29.53
N GLY A 109 -6.24 3.20 -29.84
CA GLY A 109 -6.88 1.92 -30.16
C GLY A 109 -7.27 1.05 -28.96
N ALA A 110 -7.07 1.52 -27.73
CA ALA A 110 -7.54 0.81 -26.54
C ALA A 110 -9.03 1.07 -26.30
N ALA A 111 -9.79 0.03 -25.96
CA ALA A 111 -11.21 0.14 -25.63
C ALA A 111 -11.48 0.70 -24.22
N ARG A 112 -10.46 0.68 -23.35
CA ARG A 112 -10.54 1.12 -21.95
C ARG A 112 -9.25 1.83 -21.56
N TYR A 113 -9.32 2.69 -20.55
CA TYR A 113 -8.14 3.30 -19.96
C TYR A 113 -7.24 2.23 -19.32
N PRO A 114 -5.92 2.27 -19.55
CA PRO A 114 -4.97 1.48 -18.78
C PRO A 114 -5.08 1.77 -17.28
N SER A 115 -4.68 0.82 -16.45
CA SER A 115 -4.58 1.02 -15.00
C SER A 115 -3.13 1.14 -14.56
N PHE A 116 -2.87 1.96 -13.54
CA PHE A 116 -1.66 1.96 -12.75
C PHE A 116 -1.76 0.89 -11.66
N HIS A 117 -1.05 -0.22 -11.85
CA HIS A 117 -1.23 -1.41 -11.04
C HIS A 117 0.00 -1.90 -10.23
N PRO A 118 1.20 -1.27 -10.23
CA PRO A 118 2.32 -1.70 -9.39
C PRO A 118 1.98 -1.79 -7.89
N LYS A 119 2.47 -2.82 -7.20
CA LYS A 119 2.53 -2.85 -5.72
C LYS A 119 3.98 -3.04 -5.30
N PHE A 120 4.58 -1.96 -4.83
CA PHE A 120 6.02 -1.81 -4.75
C PHE A 120 6.40 -0.86 -3.62
N TRP A 121 7.52 -1.13 -2.97
CA TRP A 121 8.20 -0.16 -2.11
C TRP A 121 9.68 -0.06 -2.47
N LEU A 122 10.19 1.16 -2.48
CA LEU A 122 11.60 1.45 -2.31
C LEU A 122 11.76 2.29 -1.05
N ILE A 123 12.54 1.82 -0.10
CA ILE A 123 12.74 2.49 1.18
C ILE A 123 14.23 2.73 1.36
N LYS A 124 14.60 3.98 1.62
CA LYS A 124 15.94 4.36 2.04
C LYS A 124 15.94 4.52 3.56
N TYR A 125 16.83 3.80 4.21
CA TYR A 125 17.14 3.95 5.62
C TYR A 125 18.56 4.49 5.79
N ILE A 126 18.78 5.19 6.90
CA ILE A 126 20.08 5.73 7.29
C ILE A 126 20.39 5.36 8.74
N SER A 127 21.61 4.91 9.01
CA SER A 127 22.08 4.66 10.38
C SER A 127 22.55 5.95 11.05
N LYS A 128 22.78 5.91 12.36
CA LYS A 128 23.40 7.03 13.10
C LYS A 128 24.79 7.40 12.56
N ASP A 129 25.52 6.40 12.07
CA ASP A 129 26.86 6.56 11.51
C ASP A 129 26.84 7.04 10.04
N GLY A 130 25.66 7.22 9.46
CA GLY A 130 25.46 7.68 8.08
C GLY A 130 25.50 6.56 7.03
N ASP A 131 25.44 5.29 7.45
CA ASP A 131 25.35 4.17 6.50
C ASP A 131 23.99 4.19 5.80
N GLU A 132 24.00 4.06 4.47
CA GLU A 132 22.80 4.03 3.64
C GLU A 132 22.39 2.59 3.34
N LEU A 133 21.12 2.26 3.57
CA LEU A 133 20.50 1.00 3.22
C LEU A 133 19.27 1.24 2.35
N TYR A 134 19.13 0.48 1.27
CA TYR A 134 18.00 0.57 0.35
C TYR A 134 17.26 -0.75 0.35
N ARG A 135 15.98 -0.76 0.68
CA ARG A 135 15.12 -1.94 0.61
C ARG A 135 14.17 -1.82 -0.56
N VAL A 136 14.12 -2.86 -1.39
CA VAL A 136 13.07 -3.01 -2.39
C VAL A 136 12.11 -4.11 -1.95
N ILE A 137 10.81 -3.84 -2.03
CA ILE A 137 9.74 -4.79 -1.75
C ILE A 137 8.81 -4.82 -2.96
N VAL A 138 8.51 -6.00 -3.49
CA VAL A 138 7.56 -6.22 -4.57
C VAL A 138 6.46 -7.14 -4.08
N LEU A 139 5.20 -6.70 -4.25
CA LEU A 139 4.04 -7.32 -3.64
C LEU A 139 3.02 -7.71 -4.73
N SER A 140 2.20 -8.71 -4.45
CA SER A 140 1.01 -8.98 -5.27
C SER A 140 -0.28 -8.37 -4.73
N ARG A 141 -0.33 -8.09 -3.41
CA ARG A 141 -1.46 -7.51 -2.70
C ARG A 141 -1.38 -5.98 -2.65
N ASN A 142 -2.54 -5.35 -2.66
CA ASN A 142 -2.69 -3.90 -2.48
C ASN A 142 -2.49 -3.52 -1.00
N LEU A 143 -2.29 -2.24 -0.74
CA LEU A 143 -2.33 -1.69 0.61
C LEU A 143 -3.79 -1.55 1.07
N THR A 144 -4.39 -2.66 1.49
CA THR A 144 -5.79 -2.84 1.91
C THR A 144 -5.87 -3.97 2.95
N PHE A 145 -7.00 -4.09 3.68
CA PHE A 145 -7.26 -5.18 4.64
C PHE A 145 -7.56 -6.54 3.98
N ASP A 146 -7.05 -6.78 2.78
CA ASP A 146 -7.30 -8.05 2.07
C ASP A 146 -6.47 -9.16 2.74
N HIS A 147 -7.10 -10.28 3.08
CA HIS A 147 -6.44 -11.46 3.68
C HIS A 147 -6.26 -12.63 2.72
N SER A 148 -6.49 -12.40 1.42
CA SER A 148 -6.31 -13.38 0.35
C SER A 148 -4.86 -13.80 0.20
N TRP A 149 -4.66 -15.04 -0.21
CA TRP A 149 -3.36 -15.65 -0.44
C TRP A 149 -2.51 -14.84 -1.42
N ASP A 150 -1.39 -14.28 -0.96
CA ASP A 150 -0.55 -13.36 -1.71
C ASP A 150 0.93 -13.78 -1.68
N ILE A 151 1.77 -12.99 -2.34
CA ILE A 151 3.21 -13.19 -2.37
C ILE A 151 3.92 -11.84 -2.26
N SER A 152 5.01 -11.83 -1.51
CA SER A 152 5.94 -10.71 -1.37
C SER A 152 7.35 -11.17 -1.76
N PHE A 153 8.19 -10.20 -2.10
CA PHE A 153 9.62 -10.39 -2.28
C PHE A 153 10.32 -9.14 -1.78
N ALA A 154 11.33 -9.29 -0.92
CA ALA A 154 12.14 -8.19 -0.45
C ALA A 154 13.63 -8.48 -0.62
N MET A 155 14.41 -7.43 -0.90
CA MET A 155 15.86 -7.50 -0.86
C MET A 155 16.46 -6.15 -0.50
N ASP A 156 17.59 -6.21 0.19
CA ASP A 156 18.32 -5.03 0.64
C ASP A 156 19.53 -4.77 -0.26
N GLY A 157 19.87 -3.49 -0.39
CA GLY A 157 20.94 -2.99 -1.22
C GLY A 157 21.79 -1.97 -0.49
N ARG A 158 23.08 -1.98 -0.80
CA ARG A 158 24.07 -1.07 -0.22
C ARG A 158 24.83 -0.34 -1.32
N ARG A 159 25.35 0.82 -0.95
CA ARG A 159 26.13 1.65 -1.87
C ARG A 159 27.46 0.97 -2.22
N LEU A 160 27.86 1.14 -3.47
CA LEU A 160 29.10 0.71 -4.07
C LEU A 160 29.94 1.93 -4.47
N ASN A 161 31.25 1.71 -4.58
CA ASN A 161 32.18 2.71 -5.13
C ASN A 161 32.20 2.74 -6.67
N LYS A 162 31.37 1.93 -7.34
CA LYS A 162 31.33 1.81 -8.80
C LYS A 162 29.89 1.88 -9.32
N PHE A 163 29.77 2.35 -10.55
CA PHE A 163 28.49 2.40 -11.26
C PHE A 163 27.89 1.00 -11.43
N TYR A 164 26.59 0.88 -11.22
CA TYR A 164 25.81 -0.35 -11.24
C TYR A 164 24.59 -0.18 -12.14
N LYS A 165 24.77 -0.54 -13.42
CA LYS A 165 23.77 -0.35 -14.49
C LYS A 165 22.45 -1.11 -14.27
N LYS A 166 22.49 -2.19 -13.48
CA LYS A 166 21.35 -3.11 -13.35
C LYS A 166 20.08 -2.44 -12.77
N ASN A 167 20.24 -1.32 -12.07
CA ASN A 167 19.12 -0.59 -11.49
C ASN A 167 18.45 0.39 -12.46
N GLU A 168 18.92 0.54 -13.72
CA GLU A 168 18.31 1.44 -14.72
C GLU A 168 16.77 1.33 -14.82
N PRO A 169 16.15 0.13 -14.87
CA PRO A 169 14.70 0.03 -14.90
C PRO A 169 14.03 0.62 -13.65
N LEU A 170 14.64 0.46 -12.48
CA LEU A 170 14.12 1.04 -11.24
C LEU A 170 14.25 2.56 -11.25
N GLN A 171 15.34 3.12 -11.80
CA GLN A 171 15.51 4.57 -11.97
C GLN A 171 14.44 5.16 -12.89
N ASP A 172 14.17 4.50 -14.02
CA ASP A 172 13.13 4.91 -14.95
C ASP A 172 11.73 4.84 -14.31
N PHE A 173 11.48 3.84 -13.47
CA PHE A 173 10.24 3.73 -12.70
C PHE A 173 10.06 4.88 -11.70
N LEU A 174 11.08 5.19 -10.90
CA LEU A 174 11.04 6.34 -10.00
C LEU A 174 10.89 7.66 -10.75
N GLY A 175 11.55 7.80 -11.91
CA GLY A 175 11.40 8.94 -12.80
C GLY A 175 9.98 9.07 -13.37
N PHE A 176 9.31 7.96 -13.66
CA PHE A 176 7.90 7.94 -14.02
C PHE A 176 7.00 8.40 -12.85
N LEU A 177 7.21 7.88 -11.64
CA LEU A 177 6.45 8.29 -10.46
C LEU A 177 6.61 9.79 -10.16
N ALA A 178 7.84 10.30 -10.16
CA ALA A 178 8.13 11.71 -9.91
C ALA A 178 7.47 12.67 -10.91
N LYS A 179 7.16 12.22 -12.13
CA LYS A 179 6.45 13.00 -13.16
C LYS A 179 4.93 13.04 -12.95
N ASN A 180 4.38 12.11 -12.18
CA ASN A 180 2.95 12.06 -11.86
C ASN A 180 2.61 12.80 -10.55
N ILE A 181 3.60 13.40 -9.87
CA ILE A 181 3.35 14.25 -8.71
C ILE A 181 2.83 15.63 -9.16
N PRO A 182 1.77 16.18 -8.54
CA PRO A 182 1.27 17.54 -8.83
C PRO A 182 2.29 18.65 -8.58
N ASP A 183 2.13 19.79 -9.25
CA ASP A 183 3.03 20.96 -9.16
C ASP A 183 2.80 21.82 -7.90
N SER A 184 2.54 21.19 -6.74
CA SER A 184 2.44 21.88 -5.44
C SER A 184 3.82 22.03 -4.78
N GLU A 185 3.93 22.81 -3.70
CA GLU A 185 5.18 22.95 -2.95
C GLU A 185 5.66 21.61 -2.38
N ASN A 186 4.77 20.90 -1.66
CA ASN A 186 5.01 19.54 -1.19
C ASN A 186 5.36 18.60 -2.37
N GLY A 187 4.60 18.67 -3.46
CA GLY A 187 4.83 17.86 -4.65
C GLY A 187 6.22 18.08 -5.26
N LYS A 188 6.68 19.33 -5.36
CA LYS A 188 8.03 19.67 -5.84
C LYS A 188 9.13 19.10 -4.95
N ALA A 189 8.97 19.20 -3.63
CA ALA A 189 9.93 18.64 -2.67
C ALA A 189 10.03 17.11 -2.81
N LYS A 190 8.89 16.42 -2.83
CA LYS A 190 8.81 14.95 -3.01
C LYS A 190 9.38 14.51 -4.35
N SER A 191 8.99 15.18 -5.44
CA SER A 191 9.46 14.88 -6.79
C SER A 191 10.98 15.06 -6.91
N LYS A 192 11.55 16.09 -6.28
CA LYS A 192 13.01 16.25 -6.18
C LYS A 192 13.64 15.09 -5.42
N ARG A 193 13.13 14.76 -4.23
CA ARG A 193 13.70 13.67 -3.39
C ARG A 193 13.68 12.31 -4.10
N ILE A 194 12.59 11.99 -4.80
CA ILE A 194 12.48 10.76 -5.59
C ILE A 194 13.53 10.72 -6.71
N ARG A 195 13.76 11.85 -7.41
CA ARG A 195 14.80 11.92 -8.46
C ARG A 195 16.20 11.79 -7.87
N ASP A 196 16.46 12.38 -6.71
CA ASP A 196 17.75 12.25 -6.02
C ASP A 196 18.03 10.78 -5.69
N ILE A 197 17.06 10.07 -5.10
CA ILE A 197 17.16 8.63 -4.81
C ILE A 197 17.34 7.82 -6.11
N ALA A 198 16.61 8.15 -7.18
CA ALA A 198 16.79 7.49 -8.47
C ALA A 198 18.23 7.61 -8.99
N ASN A 199 18.86 8.79 -8.83
CA ASN A 199 20.26 8.98 -9.21
C ASN A 199 21.21 8.15 -8.34
N GLU A 200 20.96 8.09 -7.03
CA GLU A 200 21.75 7.31 -6.07
C GLU A 200 21.77 5.81 -6.43
N LEU A 201 20.66 5.27 -6.93
CA LEU A 201 20.56 3.85 -7.34
C LEU A 201 21.59 3.43 -8.39
N SER A 202 22.20 4.39 -9.11
CA SER A 202 23.32 4.12 -10.04
C SER A 202 24.54 3.54 -9.34
N PHE A 203 24.60 3.62 -8.02
CA PHE A 203 25.69 3.14 -7.19
C PHE A 203 25.22 2.17 -6.11
N VAL A 204 24.00 1.64 -6.18
CA VAL A 204 23.47 0.70 -5.19
C VAL A 204 23.49 -0.72 -5.78
N LYS A 205 23.98 -1.70 -5.04
CA LYS A 205 23.82 -3.11 -5.41
C LYS A 205 22.90 -3.80 -4.42
N PHE A 206 21.80 -4.35 -4.94
CA PHE A 206 20.91 -5.23 -4.20
C PHE A 206 21.48 -6.64 -4.12
N ASP A 207 21.31 -7.28 -2.96
CA ASP A 207 21.72 -8.66 -2.72
C ASP A 207 20.49 -9.54 -2.51
N LEU A 208 20.42 -10.64 -3.25
CA LEU A 208 19.35 -11.63 -3.10
C LEU A 208 19.46 -12.42 -1.79
N ASN A 209 20.65 -12.43 -1.16
CA ASN A 209 20.95 -13.25 0.01
C ASN A 209 20.47 -14.72 -0.15
N SER A 210 20.59 -15.26 -1.37
CA SER A 210 20.00 -16.53 -1.76
C SER A 210 21.06 -17.49 -2.31
N ASN A 211 20.95 -18.76 -1.92
CA ASN A 211 21.68 -19.87 -2.54
C ASN A 211 20.86 -20.55 -3.66
N VAL A 212 19.61 -20.13 -3.87
CA VAL A 212 18.71 -20.65 -4.89
C VAL A 212 18.73 -19.78 -6.13
N PHE A 213 18.51 -18.48 -5.98
CA PHE A 213 18.47 -17.55 -7.11
C PHE A 213 19.85 -16.95 -7.35
N THR A 214 20.29 -16.98 -8.61
CA THR A 214 21.62 -16.51 -9.02
C THR A 214 21.59 -15.13 -9.66
N ASP A 215 20.43 -14.72 -10.18
CA ASP A 215 20.26 -13.45 -10.84
C ASP A 215 18.80 -12.95 -10.72
N TYR A 216 18.58 -11.69 -11.06
CA TYR A 216 17.27 -11.03 -10.96
C TYR A 216 17.11 -9.91 -11.98
N ASP A 217 15.87 -9.49 -12.27
CA ASP A 217 15.58 -8.30 -13.08
C ASP A 217 14.40 -7.51 -12.51
N PHE A 218 14.48 -6.18 -12.59
CA PHE A 218 13.36 -5.28 -12.35
C PHE A 218 12.61 -5.05 -13.66
N ILE A 219 11.29 -5.27 -13.65
CA ILE A 219 10.47 -5.19 -14.86
C ILE A 219 9.31 -4.21 -14.65
N PRO A 220 9.54 -2.90 -14.85
CA PRO A 220 8.51 -1.87 -14.78
C PRO A 220 7.71 -1.81 -16.09
N HIS A 221 6.84 -2.78 -16.33
CA HIS A 221 6.07 -2.87 -17.57
C HIS A 221 5.18 -1.62 -17.79
N GLY A 222 5.09 -1.17 -19.05
CA GLY A 222 4.13 -0.16 -19.48
C GLY A 222 4.62 1.29 -19.39
N ILE A 223 5.81 1.54 -18.86
CA ILE A 223 6.42 2.87 -18.80
C ILE A 223 7.50 3.08 -19.85
N LYS A 224 7.84 4.35 -20.13
CA LYS A 224 8.94 4.71 -21.02
C LYS A 224 10.28 4.43 -20.36
N ASN A 225 11.25 3.95 -21.14
CA ASN A 225 12.64 3.86 -20.72
C ASN A 225 13.45 5.10 -21.15
N GLN A 226 14.61 5.31 -20.54
CA GLN A 226 15.51 6.42 -20.86
C GLN A 226 16.01 6.44 -22.32
N ASN A 227 15.94 5.31 -23.04
CA ASN A 227 16.31 5.20 -24.45
C ASN A 227 15.15 5.53 -25.42
N GLY A 228 14.01 5.99 -24.91
CA GLY A 228 12.83 6.36 -25.71
C GLY A 228 11.89 5.21 -26.08
N GLY A 229 12.21 3.98 -25.70
CA GLY A 229 11.33 2.81 -25.82
C GLY A 229 10.35 2.68 -24.66
N ILE A 230 9.57 1.59 -24.64
CA ILE A 230 8.66 1.22 -23.54
C ILE A 230 9.10 -0.13 -22.98
N TYR A 231 9.17 -0.25 -21.66
CA TYR A 231 9.37 -1.53 -21.00
C TYR A 231 8.17 -2.44 -21.29
N SER A 232 8.41 -3.52 -22.03
CA SER A 232 7.38 -4.45 -22.48
C SER A 232 7.71 -5.85 -22.01
N ILE A 233 6.80 -6.50 -21.27
CA ILE A 233 6.95 -7.91 -20.89
C ILE A 233 6.98 -8.83 -22.12
N LYS A 234 6.52 -8.34 -23.27
CA LYS A 234 6.58 -9.05 -24.55
C LYS A 234 7.99 -9.19 -25.12
N ASN A 235 8.93 -8.42 -24.59
CA ASN A 235 10.36 -8.52 -24.92
C ASN A 235 11.10 -9.38 -23.88
N ASN A 236 10.43 -9.80 -22.81
CA ASN A 236 10.97 -10.71 -21.81
C ASN A 236 10.68 -12.17 -22.23
N GLN A 237 11.52 -13.11 -21.78
CA GLN A 237 11.35 -14.53 -22.04
C GLN A 237 9.91 -14.99 -21.77
N LEU A 238 9.33 -14.63 -20.63
CA LEU A 238 8.01 -15.06 -20.18
C LEU A 238 6.92 -14.93 -21.25
N PHE A 239 6.82 -13.77 -21.90
CA PHE A 239 5.78 -13.44 -22.89
C PHE A 239 6.36 -13.06 -24.25
N TRP A 240 7.53 -13.58 -24.61
CA TRP A 240 8.18 -13.29 -25.88
C TRP A 240 7.24 -13.46 -27.08
N ASN A 241 7.11 -12.41 -27.91
CA ASN A 241 6.22 -12.35 -29.08
C ASN A 241 4.73 -12.59 -28.76
N TYR A 242 4.25 -12.17 -27.58
CA TYR A 242 2.83 -12.27 -27.23
C TYR A 242 1.95 -11.49 -28.21
N GLY A 243 1.11 -12.24 -28.94
CA GLY A 243 0.17 -11.70 -29.94
C GLY A 243 0.60 -11.90 -31.38
N ASP A 244 1.85 -12.33 -31.61
CA ASP A 244 2.41 -12.62 -32.93
C ASP A 244 2.57 -14.14 -33.15
N GLU A 245 3.01 -14.55 -34.33
CA GLU A 245 3.28 -15.97 -34.61
C GLU A 245 4.46 -16.47 -33.75
N ILE A 246 4.25 -17.58 -33.04
CA ILE A 246 5.26 -18.14 -32.14
C ILE A 246 6.25 -18.97 -32.95
N GLU A 247 7.38 -18.36 -33.31
CA GLU A 247 8.40 -18.97 -34.16
C GLU A 247 9.38 -19.87 -33.39
N ILE A 248 9.60 -19.64 -32.08
CA ILE A 248 10.67 -20.29 -31.31
C ILE A 248 10.17 -20.84 -29.96
N GLY A 249 10.52 -22.10 -29.69
CA GLY A 249 10.67 -22.69 -28.34
C GLY A 249 9.38 -22.97 -27.56
N GLY A 250 9.48 -23.88 -26.59
CA GLY A 250 8.45 -24.17 -25.59
C GLY A 250 9.07 -24.26 -24.20
N TYR A 251 8.22 -24.28 -23.18
CA TYR A 251 8.59 -24.48 -21.79
C TYR A 251 8.33 -25.92 -21.37
N ASN A 252 9.30 -26.53 -20.69
CA ASN A 252 9.12 -27.83 -20.07
C ASN A 252 8.13 -27.77 -18.90
N ASP A 253 8.18 -26.70 -18.12
CA ASP A 253 7.23 -26.45 -17.03
C ASP A 253 6.65 -25.03 -17.16
N VAL A 254 5.34 -24.88 -16.96
CA VAL A 254 4.64 -23.60 -16.81
C VAL A 254 3.76 -23.67 -15.58
N PHE A 255 4.01 -22.85 -14.58
CA PHE A 255 3.20 -22.75 -13.38
C PHE A 255 2.71 -21.32 -13.22
N ILE A 256 1.40 -21.13 -13.15
CA ILE A 256 0.77 -19.82 -13.10
C ILE A 256 -0.11 -19.76 -11.87
N ILE A 257 0.08 -18.75 -11.02
CA ILE A 257 -0.92 -18.31 -10.04
C ILE A 257 -1.38 -16.94 -10.49
N SER A 258 -2.68 -16.76 -10.70
CA SER A 258 -3.23 -15.44 -11.01
C SER A 258 -4.70 -15.37 -10.63
N PRO A 259 -5.15 -14.33 -9.92
CA PRO A 259 -6.56 -14.22 -9.56
C PRO A 259 -7.45 -13.91 -10.75
N PHE A 260 -6.96 -13.10 -11.69
CA PHE A 260 -7.68 -12.74 -12.90
C PHE A 260 -6.96 -13.28 -14.11
N ILE A 261 -7.69 -13.95 -14.99
CA ILE A 261 -7.16 -14.60 -16.18
C ILE A 261 -7.89 -14.15 -17.43
N SER A 262 -7.24 -14.31 -18.58
CA SER A 262 -7.90 -14.16 -19.87
C SER A 262 -7.60 -15.34 -20.78
N LYS A 263 -8.57 -15.68 -21.62
CA LYS A 263 -8.47 -16.78 -22.59
C LYS A 263 -7.23 -16.69 -23.48
N LYS A 264 -6.91 -15.50 -23.99
CA LYS A 264 -5.74 -15.31 -24.87
C LYS A 264 -4.43 -15.54 -24.13
N THR A 265 -4.34 -15.07 -22.88
CA THR A 265 -3.13 -15.25 -22.05
C THR A 265 -2.89 -16.71 -21.70
N ILE A 266 -3.92 -17.45 -21.26
CA ILE A 266 -3.75 -18.87 -20.91
C ILE A 266 -3.45 -19.71 -22.16
N ARG A 267 -4.11 -19.42 -23.28
CA ARG A 267 -3.83 -20.09 -24.56
C ARG A 267 -2.41 -19.86 -25.07
N TYR A 268 -1.82 -18.69 -24.81
CA TYR A 268 -0.46 -18.37 -25.27
C TYR A 268 0.56 -19.46 -24.90
N PHE A 269 0.57 -19.92 -23.64
CA PHE A 269 1.51 -20.96 -23.22
C PHE A 269 1.19 -22.32 -23.84
N THR A 270 -0.09 -22.68 -23.97
CA THR A 270 -0.51 -23.90 -24.68
C THR A 270 -0.02 -23.89 -26.13
N GLU A 271 -0.25 -22.80 -26.86
CA GLU A 271 0.17 -22.63 -28.26
C GLU A 271 1.70 -22.69 -28.40
N ARG A 272 2.42 -22.00 -27.50
CA ARG A 272 3.88 -22.03 -27.43
C ARG A 272 4.42 -23.44 -27.25
N ASN A 273 3.77 -24.23 -26.41
CA ASN A 273 4.20 -25.59 -26.08
C ASN A 273 3.81 -26.65 -27.12
N LYS A 274 2.93 -26.34 -28.10
CA LYS A 274 2.46 -27.31 -29.11
C LYS A 274 3.61 -28.00 -29.86
N ARG A 275 4.67 -27.27 -30.19
CA ARG A 275 5.80 -27.79 -30.98
C ARG A 275 6.70 -28.75 -30.19
N MET A 276 6.55 -28.86 -28.87
CA MET A 276 7.35 -29.77 -28.03
C MET A 276 6.91 -31.24 -28.12
N GLY A 277 5.70 -31.50 -28.61
CA GLY A 277 5.07 -32.82 -28.60
C GLY A 277 4.25 -33.09 -27.33
N LYS A 278 3.21 -33.91 -27.46
CA LYS A 278 2.25 -34.20 -26.37
C LYS A 278 2.95 -34.76 -25.13
N GLY A 279 2.56 -34.27 -23.95
CA GLY A 279 3.03 -34.77 -22.65
C GLY A 279 4.44 -34.32 -22.23
N LYS A 280 5.13 -33.49 -23.03
CA LYS A 280 6.47 -32.99 -22.70
C LYS A 280 6.49 -31.68 -21.90
N ALA A 281 5.36 -30.98 -21.85
CA ALA A 281 5.19 -29.76 -21.07
C ALA A 281 4.25 -30.03 -19.89
N LYS A 282 4.70 -29.77 -18.67
CA LYS A 282 3.85 -29.75 -17.47
C LYS A 282 3.27 -28.36 -17.32
N GLN A 283 1.95 -28.22 -17.22
CA GLN A 283 1.32 -26.91 -17.04
C GLN A 283 0.36 -26.94 -15.84
N VAL A 284 0.46 -25.93 -14.98
CA VAL A 284 -0.39 -25.77 -13.79
C VAL A 284 -0.92 -24.36 -13.75
N LEU A 285 -2.21 -24.23 -13.44
CA LEU A 285 -2.88 -22.96 -13.22
C LEU A 285 -3.58 -22.99 -11.86
N ILE A 286 -3.29 -22.01 -11.01
CA ILE A 286 -4.03 -21.73 -9.79
C ILE A 286 -4.73 -20.38 -9.98
N THR A 287 -6.05 -20.35 -9.82
CA THR A 287 -6.87 -19.16 -10.08
C THR A 287 -8.09 -19.14 -9.16
N ARG A 288 -8.82 -18.03 -9.13
CA ARG A 288 -10.12 -17.95 -8.48
C ARG A 288 -11.14 -18.82 -9.20
N GLU A 289 -12.03 -19.47 -8.46
CA GLU A 289 -13.15 -20.20 -9.04
C GLU A 289 -14.02 -19.30 -9.91
N MET A 290 -14.27 -18.07 -9.45
CA MET A 290 -15.04 -17.04 -10.16
C MET A 290 -14.44 -16.61 -11.51
N SER A 291 -13.14 -16.83 -11.73
CA SER A 291 -12.46 -16.46 -12.98
C SER A 291 -12.46 -17.57 -14.04
N LEU A 292 -12.83 -18.81 -13.66
CA LEU A 292 -12.87 -19.95 -14.58
C LEU A 292 -13.89 -19.82 -15.73
N PRO A 293 -15.08 -19.19 -15.57
CA PRO A 293 -16.06 -19.07 -16.65
C PRO A 293 -15.55 -18.35 -17.92
N VAL A 294 -14.44 -17.60 -17.81
CA VAL A 294 -13.78 -16.95 -18.96
C VAL A 294 -13.11 -17.97 -19.91
N LEU A 295 -12.80 -19.17 -19.43
CA LEU A 295 -12.11 -20.22 -20.19
C LEU A 295 -13.08 -21.29 -20.71
N ASP A 296 -12.90 -21.69 -21.98
CA ASP A 296 -13.51 -22.92 -22.49
C ASP A 296 -12.66 -24.14 -22.10
N LYS A 297 -13.26 -25.34 -22.05
CA LYS A 297 -12.54 -26.62 -21.81
C LYS A 297 -11.30 -26.82 -22.69
N ARG A 298 -11.31 -26.26 -23.91
CA ARG A 298 -10.18 -26.35 -24.86
C ARG A 298 -8.98 -25.50 -24.46
N ASP A 299 -9.19 -24.48 -23.63
CA ASP A 299 -8.19 -23.44 -23.32
C ASP A 299 -7.20 -23.90 -22.26
N PHE A 300 -7.68 -24.75 -21.34
CA PHE A 300 -6.90 -25.28 -20.23
C PHE A 300 -6.75 -26.82 -20.25
N LYS A 301 -7.09 -27.49 -21.35
CA LYS A 301 -7.03 -28.97 -21.46
C LYS A 301 -5.67 -29.58 -21.12
N ASP A 302 -4.60 -28.80 -21.33
CA ASP A 302 -3.21 -29.22 -21.13
C ASP A 302 -2.67 -28.73 -19.76
N TYR A 303 -3.53 -28.16 -18.92
CA TYR A 303 -3.22 -27.69 -17.56
C TYR A 303 -3.85 -28.58 -16.49
N ASP A 304 -3.13 -28.78 -15.39
CA ASP A 304 -3.75 -29.07 -14.11
C ASP A 304 -4.26 -27.75 -13.51
N VAL A 305 -5.58 -27.56 -13.42
CA VAL A 305 -6.19 -26.34 -12.87
C VAL A 305 -6.61 -26.56 -11.42
N TYR A 306 -6.32 -25.59 -10.56
CA TYR A 306 -6.62 -25.61 -9.14
C TYR A 306 -7.29 -24.31 -8.68
N VAL A 307 -8.13 -24.42 -7.65
CA VAL A 307 -8.75 -23.31 -6.90
C VAL A 307 -8.56 -23.54 -5.40
N ILE A 308 -8.65 -22.50 -4.56
CA ILE A 308 -8.60 -22.67 -3.10
C ILE A 308 -9.78 -23.54 -2.62
N LYS A 309 -9.54 -24.40 -1.61
CA LYS A 309 -10.59 -25.19 -0.95
C LYS A 309 -11.46 -24.31 -0.05
N ASP A 310 -12.79 -24.48 -0.11
CA ASP A 310 -13.73 -23.75 0.76
C ASP A 310 -13.40 -23.89 2.26
N SER A 311 -12.92 -25.06 2.71
CA SER A 311 -12.53 -25.30 4.11
C SER A 311 -11.38 -24.41 4.62
N VAL A 312 -10.50 -23.93 3.73
CA VAL A 312 -9.41 -23.00 4.06
C VAL A 312 -9.95 -21.58 4.22
N ILE A 313 -10.97 -21.24 3.42
CA ILE A 313 -11.68 -19.95 3.45
C ILE A 313 -12.43 -19.79 4.79
N ASP A 314 -13.09 -20.86 5.24
CA ASP A 314 -13.89 -20.86 6.47
C ASP A 314 -13.03 -20.97 7.75
N GLY A 315 -12.01 -21.84 7.77
CA GLY A 315 -11.18 -22.08 8.96
C GLY A 315 -10.32 -20.89 9.39
N ALA A 316 -9.91 -20.02 8.47
CA ALA A 316 -9.18 -18.80 8.83
C ALA A 316 -10.08 -17.70 9.41
N SER A 317 -11.39 -17.77 9.16
CA SER A 317 -12.38 -16.86 9.75
C SER A 317 -12.58 -17.18 11.24
N GLU A 318 -12.47 -18.44 11.65
CA GLU A 318 -12.57 -18.87 13.06
C GLU A 318 -11.28 -18.59 13.86
N VAL A 319 -10.11 -18.63 13.22
CA VAL A 319 -8.82 -18.35 13.90
C VAL A 319 -8.61 -16.85 14.16
N SER A 320 -9.36 -15.97 13.50
CA SER A 320 -9.29 -14.52 13.75
C SER A 320 -10.08 -14.06 14.99
N GLU A 321 -10.82 -14.95 15.67
CA GLU A 321 -11.50 -14.67 16.95
C GLU A 321 -10.65 -15.08 18.17
N GLY A 322 -9.33 -14.99 18.06
CA GLY A 322 -8.39 -15.49 19.06
C GLY A 322 -7.46 -14.44 19.65
N THR A 323 -7.98 -13.37 20.26
CA THR A 323 -7.45 -12.72 21.49
C THR A 323 -8.28 -11.48 21.83
N GLY A 324 -9.06 -11.55 22.92
CA GLY A 324 -9.69 -10.38 23.56
C GLY A 324 -11.18 -10.54 23.84
N GLU A 325 -11.52 -11.32 24.88
CA GLU A 325 -12.82 -11.20 25.53
C GLU A 325 -12.97 -9.77 26.07
N ASN A 326 -13.93 -8.99 25.55
CA ASN A 326 -14.96 -8.26 26.31
C ASN A 326 -15.74 -7.25 25.43
N ASN A 327 -16.98 -7.62 25.12
CA ASN A 327 -18.18 -6.79 24.98
C ASN A 327 -18.11 -5.47 24.21
N ILE A 328 -18.40 -5.53 22.90
CA ILE A 328 -19.26 -4.54 22.25
C ILE A 328 -20.37 -5.32 21.55
N GLU A 329 -21.63 -4.98 21.86
CA GLU A 329 -22.81 -5.52 21.21
C GLU A 329 -22.68 -5.41 19.69
N VAL A 330 -22.57 -6.57 19.05
CA VAL A 330 -22.55 -6.73 17.60
C VAL A 330 -23.92 -6.29 17.07
N ILE A 331 -23.99 -5.05 16.61
CA ILE A 331 -25.10 -4.60 15.78
C ILE A 331 -24.97 -5.36 14.45
N ASN A 332 -25.89 -6.32 14.27
CA ASN A 332 -26.16 -7.01 13.03
C ASN A 332 -26.27 -6.04 11.85
N ASN A 333 -25.19 -5.88 11.09
CA ASN A 333 -25.21 -5.49 9.70
C ASN A 333 -24.05 -6.21 9.03
N ALA A 334 -24.37 -7.30 8.33
CA ALA A 334 -23.55 -8.01 7.35
C ALA A 334 -22.08 -7.58 7.28
N ASN A 335 -21.26 -8.02 8.25
CA ASN A 335 -19.85 -8.22 7.97
C ASN A 335 -19.84 -9.30 6.89
N GLU A 336 -19.53 -8.90 5.65
CA GLU A 336 -19.05 -9.84 4.65
C GLU A 336 -17.94 -10.64 5.32
N TYR A 337 -18.22 -11.90 5.64
CA TYR A 337 -17.19 -12.89 5.96
C TYR A 337 -16.11 -12.72 4.87
N MET A 338 -14.95 -12.16 5.21
CA MET A 338 -13.90 -11.84 4.26
C MET A 338 -13.37 -13.16 3.69
N ARG A 339 -13.96 -13.59 2.57
CA ARG A 339 -13.56 -14.82 1.89
C ARG A 339 -12.10 -14.65 1.47
N GLN A 340 -11.21 -15.42 2.10
CA GLN A 340 -9.85 -15.57 1.63
C GLN A 340 -9.89 -16.16 0.22
N ASP A 341 -9.40 -15.40 -0.75
CA ASP A 341 -9.26 -15.86 -2.13
C ASP A 341 -7.78 -15.79 -2.53
N ILE A 342 -7.46 -15.74 -3.81
CA ILE A 342 -6.09 -15.57 -4.31
C ILE A 342 -5.87 -14.09 -4.65
N HIS A 343 -4.71 -13.56 -4.27
CA HIS A 343 -4.14 -12.30 -4.77
C HIS A 343 -2.74 -12.49 -5.39
N ALA A 344 -2.08 -13.62 -5.14
CA ALA A 344 -0.78 -13.97 -5.68
C ALA A 344 -0.76 -13.96 -7.22
N LYS A 345 0.31 -13.40 -7.78
CA LYS A 345 0.55 -13.33 -9.23
C LYS A 345 1.96 -13.85 -9.49
N VAL A 346 2.04 -15.10 -9.89
CA VAL A 346 3.29 -15.85 -10.01
C VAL A 346 3.34 -16.57 -11.34
N TYR A 347 4.48 -16.50 -12.00
CA TYR A 347 4.78 -17.30 -13.18
C TYR A 347 6.11 -18.00 -12.97
N MET A 348 6.13 -19.32 -12.96
CA MET A 348 7.37 -20.08 -13.09
C MET A 348 7.40 -20.74 -14.46
N VAL A 349 8.45 -20.48 -15.22
CA VAL A 349 8.69 -21.15 -16.50
C VAL A 349 10.04 -21.83 -16.47
N ARG A 350 10.09 -23.08 -16.95
CA ARG A 350 11.36 -23.81 -17.10
C ARG A 350 11.62 -24.11 -18.56
N LYS A 351 12.82 -23.78 -19.02
CA LYS A 351 13.32 -24.13 -20.35
C LYS A 351 14.63 -24.89 -20.20
N ASN A 352 14.59 -26.18 -20.52
CA ASN A 352 15.68 -27.13 -20.28
C ASN A 352 16.11 -27.14 -18.80
N THR A 353 17.30 -26.62 -18.51
CA THR A 353 17.91 -26.56 -17.19
C THR A 353 17.65 -25.24 -16.48
N GLU A 354 17.17 -24.21 -17.16
CA GLU A 354 16.95 -22.87 -16.61
C GLU A 354 15.50 -22.72 -16.15
N THR A 355 15.32 -22.18 -14.95
CA THR A 355 14.01 -21.89 -14.37
C THR A 355 13.95 -20.41 -14.03
N ASP A 356 12.95 -19.73 -14.57
CA ASP A 356 12.65 -18.34 -14.26
C ASP A 356 11.40 -18.29 -13.39
N LEU A 357 11.44 -17.46 -12.35
CA LEU A 357 10.30 -17.14 -11.50
C LEU A 357 9.99 -15.65 -11.62
N TYR A 358 8.74 -15.32 -11.91
CA TYR A 358 8.25 -13.96 -11.96
C TYR A 358 7.15 -13.76 -10.93
N LEU A 359 7.23 -12.66 -10.18
CA LEU A 359 6.25 -12.28 -9.18
C LEU A 359 6.04 -10.76 -9.17
N GLY A 360 4.87 -10.31 -8.72
CA GLY A 360 4.54 -8.89 -8.58
C GLY A 360 3.09 -8.58 -8.90
N SER A 361 2.84 -7.52 -9.67
CA SER A 361 1.49 -6.99 -9.86
C SER A 361 0.72 -7.52 -11.07
N MET A 362 1.38 -8.24 -12.00
CA MET A 362 0.83 -8.58 -13.32
C MET A 362 -0.06 -9.82 -13.31
N ASN A 363 -1.37 -9.61 -13.48
CA ASN A 363 -2.33 -10.69 -13.71
C ASN A 363 -2.12 -11.38 -15.06
N ALA A 364 -2.56 -12.63 -15.19
CA ALA A 364 -2.54 -13.40 -16.44
C ALA A 364 -3.68 -12.97 -17.38
N SER A 365 -3.78 -11.67 -17.66
CA SER A 365 -4.84 -11.04 -18.45
C SER A 365 -4.30 -10.20 -19.60
N GLU A 366 -5.11 -9.98 -20.64
CA GLU A 366 -4.71 -9.14 -21.78
C GLU A 366 -4.44 -7.68 -21.38
N ASN A 367 -5.19 -7.15 -20.41
CA ASN A 367 -5.01 -5.77 -19.94
C ASN A 367 -3.64 -5.60 -19.28
N ALA A 368 -3.21 -6.57 -18.48
CA ALA A 368 -1.93 -6.52 -17.79
C ALA A 368 -0.73 -6.61 -18.76
N ILE A 369 -0.85 -7.38 -19.86
CA ILE A 369 0.24 -7.58 -20.84
C ILE A 369 0.32 -6.46 -21.90
N ASN A 370 -0.82 -5.86 -22.27
CA ASN A 370 -0.88 -4.88 -23.37
C ASN A 370 -1.07 -3.43 -22.90
N GLY A 371 -1.74 -3.25 -21.77
CA GLY A 371 -2.35 -1.98 -21.38
C GLY A 371 -1.70 -1.36 -20.16
N ASN A 372 -1.79 -2.04 -19.03
CA ASN A 372 -1.49 -1.50 -17.72
C ASN A 372 -0.02 -1.11 -17.55
N VAL A 373 0.22 -0.28 -16.54
CA VAL A 373 1.52 -0.20 -15.89
C VAL A 373 1.54 -1.25 -14.78
N GLU A 374 2.58 -2.08 -14.77
CA GLU A 374 2.77 -3.17 -13.81
C GLU A 374 4.23 -3.18 -13.36
N PHE A 375 4.52 -3.74 -12.19
CA PHE A 375 5.89 -3.96 -11.73
C PHE A 375 6.06 -5.42 -11.33
N MET A 376 7.08 -6.06 -11.91
CA MET A 376 7.42 -7.46 -11.67
C MET A 376 8.89 -7.59 -11.31
N MET A 377 9.19 -8.57 -10.47
CA MET A 377 10.53 -9.14 -10.34
C MET A 377 10.65 -10.35 -11.23
N GLY A 378 11.76 -10.46 -11.98
CA GLY A 378 12.25 -11.72 -12.52
C GLY A 378 13.34 -12.26 -11.60
N LEU A 379 13.30 -13.54 -11.25
CA LEU A 379 14.29 -14.25 -10.44
C LEU A 379 14.74 -15.48 -11.21
N TYR A 380 16.05 -15.65 -11.35
CA TYR A 380 16.63 -16.64 -12.25
C TYR A 380 17.40 -17.72 -11.49
N THR A 381 17.11 -18.98 -11.79
CA THR A 381 17.72 -20.14 -11.15
C THR A 381 17.81 -21.34 -12.11
N GLN A 382 18.24 -22.48 -11.59
CA GLN A 382 18.39 -23.73 -12.31
C GLN A 382 17.35 -24.74 -11.83
N ASN A 383 16.95 -25.65 -12.71
CA ASN A 383 16.01 -26.77 -12.50
C ASN A 383 16.31 -27.58 -11.23
N ARG A 384 17.60 -27.71 -10.88
CA ARG A 384 18.02 -28.44 -9.69
C ARG A 384 17.59 -27.75 -8.39
N TYR A 385 17.34 -26.44 -8.40
CA TYR A 385 16.89 -25.68 -7.24
C TYR A 385 15.38 -25.47 -7.24
N LEU A 386 14.80 -25.05 -8.37
CA LEU A 386 13.37 -24.80 -8.54
C LEU A 386 12.84 -25.46 -9.82
N ASN A 387 11.75 -26.21 -9.69
CA ASN A 387 11.04 -26.87 -10.79
C ASN A 387 9.59 -27.18 -10.38
N MET A 388 8.78 -27.69 -11.32
CA MET A 388 7.37 -27.98 -11.09
C MET A 388 7.11 -28.86 -9.86
N ASP A 389 7.91 -29.90 -9.67
CA ASP A 389 7.67 -30.88 -8.60
C ASP A 389 8.01 -30.27 -7.23
N LYS A 390 9.09 -29.46 -7.17
CA LYS A 390 9.44 -28.69 -5.96
C LYS A 390 8.43 -27.59 -5.64
N MET A 391 7.95 -26.86 -6.65
CA MET A 391 6.96 -25.81 -6.45
C MET A 391 5.62 -26.37 -5.97
N LYS A 392 5.16 -27.49 -6.55
CA LYS A 392 3.99 -28.22 -6.04
C LYS A 392 4.23 -28.72 -4.61
N LYS A 393 5.41 -29.27 -4.31
CA LYS A 393 5.72 -29.75 -2.95
C LYS A 393 5.63 -28.62 -1.91
N ASP A 394 6.23 -27.47 -2.18
CA ASP A 394 6.21 -26.32 -1.26
C ASP A 394 4.77 -25.80 -1.07
N LEU A 395 3.98 -25.67 -2.14
CA LEU A 395 2.64 -25.07 -2.08
C LEU A 395 1.53 -26.03 -1.63
N PHE A 396 1.61 -27.30 -2.01
CA PHE A 396 0.55 -28.30 -1.76
C PHE A 396 0.84 -29.15 -0.51
N GLY A 397 2.05 -29.01 0.06
CA GLY A 397 2.52 -29.87 1.14
C GLY A 397 2.81 -31.31 0.68
N GLU A 398 3.25 -32.13 1.63
CA GLU A 398 3.61 -33.54 1.36
C GLU A 398 2.40 -34.49 1.43
N LYS A 399 1.30 -34.08 2.09
CA LYS A 399 0.08 -34.86 2.27
C LYS A 399 -1.09 -34.23 1.52
N GLU A 400 -2.04 -35.04 1.05
CA GLU A 400 -3.20 -34.53 0.32
C GLU A 400 -4.11 -33.64 1.19
N ASP A 401 -4.19 -33.94 2.48
CA ASP A 401 -4.94 -33.15 3.46
C ASP A 401 -4.31 -31.77 3.71
N SER A 402 -2.99 -31.64 3.56
CA SER A 402 -2.29 -30.34 3.73
C SER A 402 -2.40 -29.43 2.51
N ASN A 403 -2.88 -29.93 1.37
CA ASN A 403 -2.99 -29.13 0.16
C ASN A 403 -4.13 -28.11 0.29
N PRO A 404 -3.86 -26.78 0.27
CA PRO A 404 -4.91 -25.78 0.41
C PRO A 404 -5.75 -25.62 -0.87
N PHE A 405 -5.34 -26.26 -1.97
CA PHE A 405 -6.01 -26.18 -3.27
C PHE A 405 -6.72 -27.49 -3.64
N ARG A 406 -7.88 -27.37 -4.30
CA ARG A 406 -8.56 -28.50 -4.96
C ARG A 406 -8.36 -28.43 -6.46
N LYS A 407 -8.21 -29.59 -7.09
CA LYS A 407 -8.15 -29.69 -8.55
C LYS A 407 -9.55 -29.51 -9.13
N VAL A 408 -9.67 -28.69 -10.17
CA VAL A 408 -10.92 -28.42 -10.88
C VAL A 408 -11.21 -29.53 -11.88
N SER A 409 -12.42 -30.08 -11.82
CA SER A 409 -12.91 -31.06 -12.79
C SER A 409 -13.63 -30.39 -13.97
N ALA A 410 -13.76 -31.09 -15.09
CA ALA A 410 -14.42 -30.55 -16.29
C ALA A 410 -15.92 -30.28 -16.13
N THR A 411 -16.52 -30.65 -14.99
CA THR A 411 -17.93 -30.40 -14.63
C THR A 411 -18.10 -29.20 -13.68
N ASP A 412 -17.01 -28.69 -13.10
CA ASP A 412 -17.06 -27.65 -12.06
C ASP A 412 -17.20 -26.23 -12.62
N VAL A 413 -17.14 -26.07 -13.94
CA VAL A 413 -17.32 -24.76 -14.60
C VAL A 413 -18.82 -24.44 -14.63
N SER A 414 -19.37 -24.11 -13.47
CA SER A 414 -20.74 -23.62 -13.31
C SER A 414 -20.77 -22.09 -13.21
N LEU A 415 -21.91 -21.54 -13.63
CA LEU A 415 -22.13 -20.13 -13.95
C LEU A 415 -22.17 -19.26 -12.68
N ALA A 416 -21.01 -18.82 -12.21
CA ALA A 416 -20.94 -17.68 -11.31
C ALA A 416 -20.67 -16.42 -12.15
N GLN A 417 -21.68 -15.54 -12.25
CA GLN A 417 -21.49 -14.19 -12.80
C GLN A 417 -20.81 -13.36 -11.73
N GLU A 418 -19.65 -12.79 -12.03
CA GLU A 418 -19.14 -11.66 -11.23
C GLU A 418 -20.23 -10.59 -11.17
N GLU A 419 -20.44 -10.01 -9.99
CA GLU A 419 -21.10 -8.72 -9.90
C GLU A 419 -20.22 -7.70 -10.62
N ASP A 420 -20.48 -7.51 -11.92
CA ASP A 420 -19.69 -6.61 -12.75
C ASP A 420 -19.83 -5.17 -12.24
N THR A 421 -18.85 -4.71 -11.44
CA THR A 421 -18.67 -3.33 -11.02
C THR A 421 -17.79 -2.55 -12.00
N SER A 422 -17.41 -3.15 -13.14
CA SER A 422 -16.57 -2.51 -14.16
C SER A 422 -17.21 -1.25 -14.73
N GLU A 423 -18.55 -1.19 -14.81
CA GLU A 423 -19.27 0.00 -15.29
C GLU A 423 -19.11 1.16 -14.30
N LEU A 424 -19.33 0.91 -13.00
CA LEU A 424 -19.17 1.92 -11.94
C LEU A 424 -17.73 2.42 -11.86
N ASN A 425 -16.75 1.51 -11.91
CA ASN A 425 -15.34 1.87 -11.99
C ASN A 425 -15.02 2.71 -13.23
N GLY A 426 -15.67 2.42 -14.37
CA GLY A 426 -15.56 3.22 -15.59
C GLY A 426 -16.06 4.67 -15.41
N ILE A 427 -17.18 4.86 -14.72
CA ILE A 427 -17.74 6.18 -14.40
C ILE A 427 -16.79 6.96 -13.48
N ILE A 428 -16.33 6.35 -12.38
CA ILE A 428 -15.39 6.98 -11.45
C ILE A 428 -14.10 7.38 -12.17
N LYS A 429 -13.55 6.49 -13.00
CA LYS A 429 -12.35 6.75 -13.81
C LYS A 429 -12.55 7.89 -14.80
N ALA A 430 -13.76 8.08 -15.33
CA ALA A 430 -14.08 9.21 -16.20
C ALA A 430 -14.12 10.53 -15.40
N LEU A 431 -14.74 10.54 -14.21
CA LEU A 431 -14.85 11.72 -13.34
C LEU A 431 -13.48 12.24 -12.89
N VAL A 432 -12.59 11.37 -12.40
CA VAL A 432 -11.24 11.80 -11.99
C VAL A 432 -10.42 12.39 -13.14
N ARG A 433 -10.72 11.99 -14.38
CA ARG A 433 -10.07 12.51 -15.61
C ARG A 433 -10.63 13.84 -16.08
N MET A 434 -11.72 14.33 -15.49
CA MET A 434 -12.23 15.68 -15.74
C MET A 434 -11.42 16.76 -14.98
N ALA A 435 -10.32 16.38 -14.34
CA ALA A 435 -9.37 17.25 -13.65
C ALA A 435 -10.03 18.18 -12.63
N PRO A 436 -10.68 17.63 -11.58
CA PRO A 436 -11.30 18.44 -10.54
C PRO A 436 -10.27 19.27 -9.78
N ARG A 437 -10.62 20.52 -9.44
CA ARG A 437 -9.80 21.42 -8.63
C ARG A 437 -10.64 22.17 -7.61
N GLY A 438 -10.05 22.42 -6.45
CA GLY A 438 -10.69 23.14 -5.35
C GLY A 438 -10.08 24.51 -5.06
N LYS A 439 -10.89 25.39 -4.49
CA LYS A 439 -10.44 26.63 -3.84
C LYS A 439 -11.16 26.83 -2.51
N VAL A 440 -10.39 27.14 -1.47
CA VAL A 440 -10.92 27.49 -0.15
C VAL A 440 -11.09 29.01 -0.03
N ARG A 441 -12.16 29.43 0.65
CA ARG A 441 -12.34 30.81 1.13
C ARG A 441 -12.65 30.78 2.63
N CYS A 442 -12.12 31.76 3.34
CA CYS A 442 -12.44 32.00 4.74
C CYS A 442 -13.62 32.99 4.82
N GLU A 443 -14.65 32.62 5.56
CA GLU A 443 -15.88 33.39 5.77
C GLU A 443 -16.14 33.45 7.28
N ASP A 444 -15.70 34.54 7.91
CA ASP A 444 -15.72 34.76 9.36
C ASP A 444 -15.00 33.65 10.16
N ASN A 445 -15.75 32.74 10.78
CA ASN A 445 -15.28 31.62 11.60
C ASN A 445 -15.37 30.27 10.88
N PHE A 446 -15.87 30.26 9.64
CA PHE A 446 -16.04 29.06 8.83
C PHE A 446 -15.33 29.21 7.48
N TYR A 447 -15.30 28.11 6.75
CA TYR A 447 -14.69 28.02 5.44
C TYR A 447 -15.69 27.50 4.42
N SER A 448 -15.48 27.89 3.16
CA SER A 448 -16.15 27.31 2.00
C SER A 448 -15.13 26.68 1.06
N ILE A 449 -15.47 25.51 0.49
CA ILE A 449 -14.69 24.87 -0.59
C ILE A 449 -15.53 24.92 -1.86
N SER A 450 -15.04 25.61 -2.88
CA SER A 450 -15.58 25.53 -4.24
C SER A 450 -14.79 24.53 -5.06
N ILE A 451 -15.47 23.62 -5.75
CA ILE A 451 -14.89 22.61 -6.65
C ILE A 451 -15.35 22.90 -8.06
N HIS A 452 -14.40 22.86 -9.00
CA HIS A 452 -14.63 22.99 -10.44
C HIS A 452 -14.08 21.76 -11.18
N PHE A 453 -14.83 21.25 -12.16
CA PHE A 453 -14.41 20.16 -13.04
C PHE A 453 -14.09 20.70 -14.44
N ASP A 454 -12.79 20.86 -14.76
CA ASP A 454 -12.28 21.53 -15.99
C ASP A 454 -12.90 20.99 -17.31
N SER A 455 -13.29 19.72 -17.35
CA SER A 455 -13.81 19.05 -18.55
C SER A 455 -15.18 18.41 -18.33
N PHE A 456 -15.98 18.95 -17.42
CA PHE A 456 -17.33 18.45 -17.15
C PHE A 456 -18.22 18.53 -18.38
N LYS A 457 -18.94 17.43 -18.65
CA LYS A 457 -20.00 17.37 -19.65
C LYS A 457 -21.09 16.44 -19.15
N GLU A 458 -22.31 16.95 -19.02
CA GLU A 458 -23.46 16.15 -18.58
C GLU A 458 -23.68 14.93 -19.49
N SER A 459 -23.38 15.05 -20.78
CA SER A 459 -23.45 13.94 -21.74
C SER A 459 -22.44 12.81 -21.51
N MET A 460 -21.40 13.01 -20.67
CA MET A 460 -20.47 11.97 -20.27
C MET A 460 -20.98 11.14 -19.08
N ILE A 461 -22.02 11.61 -18.39
CA ILE A 461 -22.67 10.86 -17.31
C ILE A 461 -23.68 9.89 -17.95
N PRO A 462 -23.58 8.57 -17.68
CA PRO A 462 -24.55 7.62 -18.21
C PRO A 462 -25.98 7.93 -17.73
N ILE A 463 -26.94 7.83 -18.64
CA ILE A 463 -28.36 8.06 -18.33
C ILE A 463 -28.80 7.08 -17.22
N GLY A 464 -29.32 7.63 -16.11
CA GLY A 464 -29.75 6.85 -14.94
C GLY A 464 -28.64 6.56 -13.93
N ALA A 465 -27.43 7.12 -14.11
CA ALA A 465 -26.42 7.16 -13.07
C ALA A 465 -26.68 8.33 -12.12
N ASN A 466 -26.71 8.06 -10.81
CA ASN A 466 -26.74 9.09 -9.78
C ASN A 466 -25.34 9.19 -9.18
N ILE A 467 -24.77 10.40 -9.19
CA ILE A 467 -23.39 10.64 -8.75
C ILE A 467 -23.42 11.79 -7.77
N SER A 468 -22.85 11.58 -6.59
CA SER A 468 -22.70 12.60 -5.58
C SER A 468 -21.28 12.67 -5.05
N ILE A 469 -20.92 13.81 -4.45
CA ILE A 469 -19.62 14.10 -3.89
C ILE A 469 -19.76 14.71 -2.50
N SER A 470 -18.86 14.35 -1.59
CA SER A 470 -18.76 14.93 -0.23
C SER A 470 -17.30 15.09 0.22
N PRO A 471 -16.94 16.15 0.98
CA PRO A 471 -15.66 16.19 1.69
C PRO A 471 -15.60 15.03 2.69
N ILE A 472 -14.49 14.29 2.78
CA ILE A 472 -14.42 13.05 3.56
C ILE A 472 -14.73 13.25 5.06
N LEU A 473 -14.42 14.43 5.61
CA LEU A 473 -14.62 14.80 7.03
C LEU A 473 -15.92 15.56 7.27
N SER A 474 -16.84 15.57 6.29
CA SER A 474 -18.12 16.27 6.37
C SER A 474 -19.27 15.36 5.94
N LYS A 475 -20.44 15.56 6.55
CA LYS A 475 -21.69 14.88 6.15
C LYS A 475 -22.41 15.61 5.00
N LYS A 476 -21.84 16.70 4.49
CA LYS A 476 -22.45 17.47 3.40
C LYS A 476 -22.20 16.76 2.08
N THR A 477 -23.28 16.54 1.34
CA THR A 477 -23.27 15.86 0.05
C THR A 477 -23.92 16.76 -1.00
N LEU A 478 -23.33 16.82 -2.18
CA LEU A 478 -23.87 17.51 -3.35
C LEU A 478 -23.91 16.55 -4.55
N ASP A 479 -24.87 16.73 -5.44
CA ASP A 479 -24.87 16.05 -6.73
C ASP A 479 -23.76 16.59 -7.62
N ILE A 480 -23.17 15.72 -8.45
CA ILE A 480 -22.06 16.11 -9.32
C ILE A 480 -22.50 17.19 -10.31
N ASN A 481 -21.70 18.25 -10.43
CA ASN A 481 -21.89 19.32 -11.40
C ASN A 481 -20.54 19.89 -11.83
N GLU A 482 -20.54 20.81 -12.81
CA GLU A 482 -19.35 21.55 -13.24
C GLU A 482 -18.76 22.37 -12.09
N ASP A 483 -19.62 23.11 -11.39
CA ASP A 483 -19.28 23.93 -10.23
C ASP A 483 -20.11 23.55 -9.00
N MET A 484 -19.46 23.36 -7.86
CA MET A 484 -20.10 23.01 -6.59
C MET A 484 -19.43 23.77 -5.44
N THR A 485 -20.18 24.11 -4.39
CA THR A 485 -19.61 24.77 -3.21
C THR A 485 -20.15 24.19 -1.91
N PHE A 486 -19.23 23.76 -1.05
CA PHE A 486 -19.53 23.34 0.32
C PHE A 486 -19.26 24.50 1.28
N GLU A 487 -20.31 25.11 1.82
CA GLU A 487 -20.19 26.23 2.77
C GLU A 487 -20.07 25.76 4.21
N LYS A 488 -19.78 26.66 5.16
CA LYS A 488 -19.83 26.44 6.62
C LYS A 488 -19.08 25.18 7.08
N LEU A 489 -17.85 25.01 6.62
CA LEU A 489 -16.93 23.97 7.07
C LEU A 489 -16.04 24.52 8.19
N THR A 490 -15.73 23.69 9.17
CA THR A 490 -14.71 24.00 10.18
C THR A 490 -13.31 23.66 9.66
N LEU A 491 -12.27 24.13 10.36
CA LEU A 491 -10.87 23.92 9.94
C LEU A 491 -10.50 22.43 9.82
N VAL A 492 -10.98 21.60 10.75
CA VAL A 492 -10.75 20.13 10.75
C VAL A 492 -11.61 19.37 9.74
N GLN A 493 -12.48 20.07 8.99
CA GLN A 493 -13.27 19.48 7.91
C GLN A 493 -12.71 19.82 6.52
N LEU A 494 -11.67 20.66 6.46
CA LEU A 494 -10.97 20.97 5.23
C LEU A 494 -9.97 19.86 4.91
N SER A 495 -10.25 19.12 3.84
CA SER A 495 -9.41 18.04 3.35
C SER A 495 -9.34 18.05 1.82
N GLU A 496 -8.25 17.53 1.26
CA GLU A 496 -8.13 17.24 -0.17
C GLU A 496 -8.82 15.92 -0.56
N PHE A 497 -9.22 15.11 0.40
CA PHE A 497 -9.96 13.86 0.16
C PHE A 497 -11.46 14.09 0.06
N PHE A 498 -12.06 13.63 -1.03
CA PHE A 498 -13.50 13.66 -1.29
C PHE A 498 -14.02 12.26 -1.57
N THR A 499 -15.21 11.95 -1.08
CA THR A 499 -15.91 10.70 -1.41
C THR A 499 -16.80 10.94 -2.63
N LEU A 500 -16.60 10.14 -3.68
CA LEU A 500 -17.53 9.99 -4.79
C LEU A 500 -18.42 8.77 -4.52
N THR A 501 -19.73 8.97 -4.58
CA THR A 501 -20.72 7.89 -4.50
C THR A 501 -21.44 7.80 -5.83
N VAL A 502 -21.31 6.66 -6.51
CA VAL A 502 -21.92 6.38 -7.82
C VAL A 502 -22.93 5.25 -7.67
N SER A 503 -24.18 5.50 -8.07
CA SER A 503 -25.23 4.51 -8.20
C SER A 503 -25.64 4.35 -9.66
N PHE A 504 -25.60 3.14 -10.19
CA PHE A 504 -25.99 2.86 -11.58
C PHE A 504 -26.53 1.44 -11.71
N LYS A 505 -27.68 1.28 -12.40
CA LYS A 505 -28.36 -0.01 -12.63
C LYS A 505 -28.56 -0.85 -11.35
N GLY A 506 -28.90 -0.20 -10.24
CA GLY A 506 -29.13 -0.88 -8.95
C GLY A 506 -27.88 -1.30 -8.19
N LYS A 507 -26.68 -0.96 -8.69
CA LYS A 507 -25.40 -1.17 -8.01
C LYS A 507 -24.84 0.16 -7.51
N ASN A 508 -24.08 0.11 -6.42
CA ASN A 508 -23.44 1.28 -5.81
C ASN A 508 -21.93 1.07 -5.68
N ALA A 509 -21.15 2.14 -5.85
CA ALA A 509 -19.72 2.16 -5.54
C ALA A 509 -19.38 3.49 -4.88
N GLU A 510 -18.55 3.43 -3.85
CA GLU A 510 -18.00 4.60 -3.16
C GLU A 510 -16.48 4.58 -3.21
N ARG A 511 -15.87 5.69 -3.60
CA ARG A 511 -14.41 5.83 -3.68
C ARG A 511 -13.98 7.19 -3.17
N VAL A 512 -12.86 7.23 -2.48
CA VAL A 512 -12.17 8.47 -2.16
C VAL A 512 -11.33 8.88 -3.36
N VAL A 513 -11.29 10.19 -3.62
CA VAL A 513 -10.46 10.83 -4.64
C VAL A 513 -9.73 12.02 -4.03
N VAL A 514 -8.57 12.35 -4.59
CA VAL A 514 -7.76 13.49 -4.18
C VAL A 514 -8.06 14.66 -5.12
N ILE A 515 -8.65 15.72 -4.59
CA ILE A 515 -8.91 16.95 -5.33
C ILE A 515 -7.91 18.01 -4.84
N PRO A 516 -6.96 18.47 -5.69
CA PRO A 516 -6.02 19.51 -5.30
C PRO A 516 -6.75 20.79 -4.92
N ILE A 517 -6.46 21.35 -3.73
CA ILE A 517 -7.13 22.55 -3.23
C ILE A 517 -6.15 23.70 -3.05
N THR A 518 -6.48 24.83 -3.66
CA THR A 518 -5.74 26.08 -3.47
C THR A 518 -6.31 26.91 -2.31
N GLY A 519 -5.42 27.58 -1.56
CA GLY A 519 -5.82 28.46 -0.46
C GLY A 519 -6.16 27.73 0.86
N MET A 520 -5.71 26.49 1.02
CA MET A 520 -5.81 25.76 2.30
C MET A 520 -5.08 26.53 3.42
N PRO A 521 -5.69 26.71 4.60
CA PRO A 521 -5.00 27.31 5.75
C PRO A 521 -3.82 26.45 6.23
N GLU A 522 -2.68 27.08 6.53
CA GLU A 522 -1.46 26.37 6.98
C GLU A 522 -1.59 25.78 8.39
N ASN A 523 -2.49 26.30 9.23
CA ASN A 523 -2.67 25.85 10.60
C ASN A 523 -3.59 24.62 10.76
N ARG A 524 -4.03 23.99 9.66
CA ARG A 524 -4.89 22.78 9.70
C ARG A 524 -4.26 21.64 10.48
N GLU A 525 -3.01 21.29 10.17
CA GLU A 525 -2.31 20.18 10.84
C GLU A 525 -2.20 20.42 12.36
N ARG A 526 -1.89 21.66 12.77
CA ARG A 526 -1.87 22.06 14.18
C ARG A 526 -3.23 21.94 14.86
N GLU A 527 -4.31 22.26 14.14
CA GLU A 527 -5.65 22.12 14.67
C GLU A 527 -6.01 20.64 14.86
N VAL A 528 -5.60 19.76 13.94
CA VAL A 528 -5.73 18.30 14.08
C VAL A 528 -5.03 17.82 15.35
N ILE A 529 -3.76 18.19 15.56
CA ILE A 529 -3.01 17.88 16.79
C ILE A 529 -3.81 18.28 18.04
N SER A 530 -4.30 19.52 18.06
CA SER A 530 -5.01 20.08 19.20
C SER A 530 -6.39 19.44 19.43
N SER A 531 -6.99 18.84 18.40
CA SER A 531 -8.27 18.12 18.51
C SER A 531 -8.09 16.72 19.09
N VAL A 532 -6.88 16.15 18.94
CA VAL A 532 -6.52 14.80 19.38
C VAL A 532 -5.93 14.80 20.79
N VAL A 533 -5.11 15.81 21.13
CA VAL A 533 -4.39 15.88 22.41
C VAL A 533 -5.21 16.64 23.45
N ASN A 534 -5.67 15.95 24.49
CA ASN A 534 -6.23 16.55 25.71
C ASN A 534 -5.17 16.69 26.82
N GLU A 535 -5.51 17.31 27.97
CA GLU A 535 -4.55 17.51 29.08
C GLU A 535 -3.98 16.19 29.64
N GLU A 536 -4.74 15.10 29.63
CA GLU A 536 -4.29 13.79 30.11
C GLU A 536 -3.31 13.13 29.11
N CYS A 537 -3.60 13.26 27.82
CA CYS A 537 -2.75 12.81 26.72
C CYS A 537 -1.47 13.64 26.61
N PHE A 538 -1.48 14.90 27.03
CA PHE A 538 -0.33 15.81 26.93
C PHE A 538 0.91 15.24 27.61
N TYR A 539 0.81 14.80 28.87
CA TYR A 539 1.97 14.27 29.60
C TYR A 539 2.49 12.96 29.02
N ARG A 540 1.58 12.11 28.52
CA ARG A 540 1.94 10.86 27.82
C ARG A 540 2.68 11.16 26.52
N TYR A 541 2.24 12.21 25.80
CA TYR A 541 2.89 12.65 24.57
C TYR A 541 4.29 13.21 24.83
N ILE A 542 4.46 14.06 25.85
CA ILE A 542 5.80 14.57 26.20
C ILE A 542 6.72 13.43 26.64
N ALA A 543 6.22 12.50 27.45
CA ALA A 543 7.00 11.34 27.89
C ALA A 543 7.43 10.43 26.72
N PHE A 544 6.67 10.43 25.63
CA PHE A 544 6.97 9.73 24.40
C PHE A 544 8.05 10.44 23.59
N LEU A 545 7.90 11.74 23.32
CA LEU A 545 8.87 12.56 22.58
C LEU A 545 10.27 12.58 23.21
N LEU A 546 10.35 12.37 24.53
CA LEU A 546 11.60 12.39 25.30
C LEU A 546 12.24 11.01 25.49
N GLY A 547 11.63 9.93 24.99
CA GLY A 547 12.08 8.56 25.27
C GLY A 547 12.94 7.92 24.17
N ASP A 548 13.84 7.00 24.55
CA ASP A 548 14.62 6.18 23.59
C ASP A 548 13.88 4.93 23.10
N ASP A 549 13.12 4.27 23.98
CA ASP A 549 12.36 3.05 23.67
C ASP A 549 10.88 3.37 23.56
N TYR A 550 10.44 3.58 22.32
CA TYR A 550 9.05 3.86 21.96
C TYR A 550 8.08 2.85 22.60
N VAL A 551 8.47 1.56 22.67
CA VAL A 551 7.70 0.44 23.24
C VAL A 551 7.58 0.48 24.77
N LEU A 552 8.69 0.62 25.50
CA LEU A 552 8.67 0.70 26.98
C LEU A 552 7.90 1.92 27.49
N ASN A 553 7.95 3.01 26.73
CA ASN A 553 7.25 4.25 27.04
C ASN A 553 5.75 4.15 26.72
N ALA A 554 5.39 3.35 25.72
CA ALA A 554 4.02 2.98 25.39
C ALA A 554 3.34 2.16 26.48
N ILE A 555 4.03 1.13 26.98
CA ILE A 555 3.54 0.26 28.06
C ILE A 555 3.38 1.06 29.36
N SER A 556 4.37 1.88 29.72
CA SER A 556 4.31 2.70 30.94
C SER A 556 3.35 3.90 30.84
N ALA A 557 2.97 4.29 29.62
CA ALA A 557 1.95 5.30 29.38
C ALA A 557 0.53 4.72 29.26
N ASN A 558 0.29 3.42 29.52
CA ASN A 558 -1.04 2.82 29.45
C ASN A 558 -1.39 2.01 30.72
N PRO A 559 -2.11 2.59 31.70
CA PRO A 559 -2.43 1.92 32.96
C PRO A 559 -3.28 0.64 32.82
N GLU A 560 -3.94 0.43 31.68
CA GLU A 560 -4.82 -0.72 31.45
C GLU A 560 -4.06 -2.02 31.12
N LEU A 561 -2.81 -1.93 30.67
CA LEU A 561 -1.96 -3.09 30.34
C LEU A 561 -1.32 -3.75 31.59
N ILE A 562 -1.43 -3.14 32.77
CA ILE A 562 -0.90 -3.67 34.05
C ILE A 562 -2.05 -4.23 34.92
N ARG A 563 -2.95 -5.01 34.34
CA ARG A 563 -3.94 -5.76 35.12
C ARG A 563 -3.65 -7.25 35.07
N ASP A 564 -2.75 -7.68 35.95
CA ASP A 564 -2.96 -8.99 36.57
C ASP A 564 -2.66 -9.01 38.07
N SER A 565 -3.62 -9.60 38.79
CA SER A 565 -3.65 -10.01 40.20
C SER A 565 -3.45 -8.97 41.34
N THR A 566 -4.58 -8.68 42.00
CA THR A 566 -4.72 -8.23 43.42
C THR A 566 -4.23 -6.83 43.83
N ALA A 567 -5.05 -5.79 43.61
CA ALA A 567 -5.16 -4.63 44.54
C ALA A 567 -6.35 -3.72 44.19
N SER A 568 -6.83 -3.01 45.20
CA SER A 568 -8.08 -2.25 45.30
C SER A 568 -8.28 -1.09 44.31
N ASN A 569 -9.56 -0.78 44.05
CA ASN A 569 -10.09 0.43 43.41
C ASN A 569 -9.49 1.75 43.96
N ASN A 570 -8.38 2.19 43.39
CA ASN A 570 -7.95 3.59 43.40
C ASN A 570 -7.28 3.87 42.06
N SER A 571 -8.01 4.52 41.15
CA SER A 571 -7.51 5.01 39.87
C SER A 571 -6.60 6.22 40.09
N PHE A 572 -5.38 6.00 40.59
CA PHE A 572 -4.32 6.99 40.49
C PHE A 572 -3.73 6.89 39.08
N HIS A 573 -4.01 7.88 38.23
CA HIS A 573 -3.36 8.05 36.94
C HIS A 573 -1.85 8.11 37.15
N TYR A 574 -1.13 7.06 36.74
CA TYR A 574 0.33 7.04 36.73
C TYR A 574 0.81 8.07 35.70
N LEU A 575 1.20 9.26 36.16
CA LEU A 575 1.96 10.20 35.33
C LEU A 575 3.36 9.60 35.09
N PRO A 576 3.84 9.52 33.84
CA PRO A 576 5.22 9.11 33.57
C PRO A 576 6.20 10.00 34.35
N GLY A 577 7.35 9.46 34.77
CA GLY A 577 8.44 10.20 35.42
C GLY A 577 9.09 11.24 34.51
N LEU A 578 8.35 12.30 34.18
CA LEU A 578 8.67 13.23 33.11
C LEU A 578 9.96 14.00 33.38
N TYR A 579 10.20 14.36 34.64
CA TYR A 579 11.40 15.04 35.07
C TYR A 579 12.66 14.19 34.81
N GLU A 580 12.60 12.89 35.13
CA GLU A 580 13.70 11.95 34.91
C GLU A 580 13.94 11.72 33.42
N LYS A 581 12.86 11.62 32.63
CA LYS A 581 12.96 11.55 31.16
C LYS A 581 13.57 12.81 30.55
N MET A 582 13.15 13.99 30.99
CA MET A 582 13.76 15.26 30.54
C MET A 582 15.23 15.33 30.91
N LEU A 583 15.59 14.88 32.12
CA LEU A 583 16.99 14.83 32.57
C LEU A 583 17.81 13.88 31.68
N LYS A 584 17.33 12.66 31.44
CA LYS A 584 18.00 11.67 30.59
C LYS A 584 18.12 12.16 29.15
N ALA A 585 17.02 12.63 28.55
CA ALA A 585 17.00 13.15 27.19
C ALA A 585 17.92 14.36 27.01
N SER A 586 18.07 15.22 28.02
CA SER A 586 19.00 16.36 27.98
C SER A 586 20.49 15.95 27.99
N ALA A 587 20.78 14.73 28.42
CA ALA A 587 22.15 14.21 28.48
C ALA A 587 22.62 13.62 27.14
N GLU A 588 21.71 13.27 26.23
CA GLU A 588 21.99 12.58 24.96
C GLU A 588 22.44 13.52 23.83
N ASP A 589 23.07 12.95 22.80
CA ASP A 589 23.62 13.71 21.66
C ASP A 589 22.53 14.33 20.77
N TYR A 590 21.33 13.73 20.72
CA TYR A 590 20.17 14.20 19.97
C TYR A 590 19.15 14.98 20.83
N ALA A 591 19.59 15.50 21.99
CA ALA A 591 18.75 16.27 22.89
C ALA A 591 18.08 17.48 22.20
N ALA A 592 18.80 18.20 21.35
CA ALA A 592 18.27 19.38 20.67
C ALA A 592 17.04 19.05 19.80
N GLU A 593 17.12 17.99 18.98
CA GLU A 593 16.03 17.58 18.10
C GLU A 593 14.78 17.14 18.91
N ARG A 594 14.98 16.37 20.00
CA ARG A 594 13.87 15.93 20.86
C ARG A 594 13.15 17.10 21.52
N PHE A 595 13.92 18.05 22.03
CA PHE A 595 13.36 19.24 22.68
C PHE A 595 12.70 20.18 21.65
N ASP A 596 13.20 20.25 20.42
CA ASP A 596 12.53 21.00 19.35
C ASP A 596 11.14 20.42 19.01
N ARG A 597 10.98 19.08 19.04
CA ARG A 597 9.66 18.44 18.86
C ARG A 597 8.71 18.78 20.01
N VAL A 598 9.19 18.73 21.25
CA VAL A 598 8.40 19.15 22.42
C VAL A 598 7.99 20.62 22.31
N ASP A 599 8.89 21.49 21.84
CA ASP A 599 8.58 22.91 21.62
C ASP A 599 7.49 23.12 20.58
N ASN A 600 7.50 22.34 19.50
CA ASN A 600 6.47 22.40 18.47
C ASN A 600 5.11 21.97 19.02
N LEU A 601 5.07 20.91 19.85
CA LEU A 601 3.84 20.48 20.51
C LEU A 601 3.29 21.56 21.47
N VAL A 602 4.15 22.12 22.33
CA VAL A 602 3.73 23.18 23.28
C VAL A 602 3.20 24.40 22.53
N LYS A 603 3.86 24.81 21.44
CA LYS A 603 3.38 25.90 20.58
C LYS A 603 2.02 25.59 19.94
N ALA A 604 1.80 24.36 19.48
CA ALA A 604 0.53 23.96 18.88
C ALA A 604 -0.64 23.99 19.88
N LEU A 605 -0.37 23.68 21.16
CA LEU A 605 -1.39 23.58 22.21
C LEU A 605 -1.60 24.86 23.04
N LYS A 606 -0.69 25.84 22.94
CA LYS A 606 -0.65 27.04 23.81
C LYS A 606 -1.95 27.84 23.85
N ASN A 607 -2.69 27.89 22.74
CA ASN A 607 -3.89 28.73 22.61
C ASN A 607 -5.19 28.05 23.11
N LYS A 608 -5.15 26.78 23.53
CA LYS A 608 -6.34 26.02 23.95
C LYS A 608 -6.40 25.69 25.44
N GLY A 609 -5.43 26.14 26.23
CA GLY A 609 -5.35 25.83 27.66
C GLY A 609 -4.99 24.38 27.97
N THR A 610 -4.66 23.57 26.96
CA THR A 610 -4.29 22.15 27.10
C THR A 610 -2.91 21.93 27.73
N VAL A 611 -2.06 22.95 27.76
CA VAL A 611 -0.74 22.88 28.40
C VAL A 611 -0.92 23.12 29.90
N PRO A 612 -0.59 22.15 30.77
CA PRO A 612 -0.79 22.27 32.21
C PRO A 612 0.00 23.42 32.83
N ILE A 613 -0.63 24.07 33.83
CA ILE A 613 -0.04 25.20 34.55
C ILE A 613 1.27 24.77 35.22
N GLY A 614 2.37 25.47 34.91
CA GLY A 614 3.69 25.23 35.50
C GLY A 614 4.61 24.33 34.66
N PHE A 615 4.11 23.61 33.65
CA PHE A 615 4.94 22.76 32.78
C PHE A 615 6.06 23.56 32.10
N GLU A 616 5.73 24.70 31.49
CA GLU A 616 6.70 25.56 30.79
C GLU A 616 7.83 26.04 31.73
N SER A 617 7.52 26.25 33.01
CA SER A 617 8.53 26.72 33.97
C SER A 617 9.63 25.68 34.22
N VAL A 618 9.23 24.41 34.34
CA VAL A 618 10.15 23.27 34.53
C VAL A 618 10.87 22.95 33.22
N TYR A 619 10.13 22.86 32.12
CA TYR A 619 10.67 22.52 30.80
C TYR A 619 11.73 23.53 30.31
N ASN A 620 11.53 24.83 30.55
CA ASN A 620 12.49 25.86 30.15
C ASN A 620 13.84 25.75 30.88
N VAL A 621 13.91 25.12 32.05
CA VAL A 621 15.19 24.85 32.75
C VAL A 621 16.01 23.85 31.95
N PHE A 622 15.41 22.74 31.54
CA PHE A 622 16.07 21.71 30.73
C PHE A 622 16.43 22.24 29.35
N ARG A 623 15.53 23.00 28.70
CA ARG A 623 15.80 23.61 27.39
C ARG A 623 17.02 24.54 27.41
N LYS A 624 17.18 25.35 28.46
CA LYS A 624 18.37 26.21 28.62
C LYS A 624 19.64 25.39 28.78
N ALA A 625 19.58 24.25 29.45
CA ALA A 625 20.72 23.36 29.60
C ALA A 625 21.10 22.67 28.27
N VAL A 626 20.12 22.24 27.48
CA VAL A 626 20.34 21.64 26.15
C VAL A 626 20.93 22.67 25.17
N ASN A 627 20.43 23.90 25.15
CA ASN A 627 20.94 24.98 24.29
C ASN A 627 22.32 25.54 24.69
N ALA A 628 22.84 25.15 25.87
CA ALA A 628 24.14 25.58 26.37
C ALA A 628 25.26 24.57 26.06
N LYS A 629 24.92 23.37 25.57
CA LYS A 629 25.84 22.44 24.90
C LYS A 629 26.02 22.89 23.45
#